data_AF-A0A2G7FGH1-F1
#
_entry.id   AF-A0A2G7FGH1-F1
#
_cell.length_a   1.000
_cell.length_b   1.000
_cell.length_c   1.000
_cell.angle_alpha   90.00
_cell.angle_beta   90.00
_cell.angle_gamma   90.00
#
_symmetry.space_group_name_H-M   'P 1'
#
loop_
_entity.id
_entity.type
_entity.pdbx_description
1 polymer ?
#
loop_
_entity_poly.entity_id
_entity_poly.type
_entity_poly.pdbx_seq_one_letter_code
_entity_poly.pdbx_strand_id
1 'polypeptide(L)'
;MVRLSDPSLSLIFLRFNKMISSSLFLWAIKHNNQILNQHFRKDWQRRVRVHFDQPGRKHRRREARLAKAAAVAPRPVDKLRPVVRCPTVKYNRRVRAGRGFTLAELKEAGIPKKLASTIGIAVDHRRVNYSKESLVANVDRLKDYKARLILFPRKSGQFKKLDSSAEEVSAAKAAFAAEGKTEGYATRANATLPIKNLAAEEAVTEIKRDDLPKGEEAAYRRLREARSEARHKGIREKRARLRPRRSPPPRNKCDSQLMMIGSIFKSGISVLWHGVAPLFSIYLCP
;
A
#
# COMPACT_ATOMS: atom_id res chain seq x y z
N MET A 1 51.23 -60.84 26.75
CA MET A 1 49.88 -61.08 27.27
C MET A 1 48.98 -59.98 26.75
N VAL A 2 47.94 -60.18 25.93
CA VAL A 2 47.26 -61.36 25.39
C VAL A 2 46.90 -61.00 23.94
N ARG A 3 47.34 -61.81 22.97
CA ARG A 3 46.82 -61.78 21.60
C ARG A 3 45.44 -62.44 21.64
N LEU A 4 44.39 -61.72 21.29
CA LEU A 4 43.09 -62.32 20.95
C LEU A 4 42.95 -62.32 19.43
N SER A 5 43.35 -63.45 18.87
CA SER A 5 43.19 -63.84 17.48
C SER A 5 41.87 -64.61 17.37
N ASP A 6 40.73 -63.93 17.25
CA ASP A 6 39.43 -64.58 17.01
C ASP A 6 38.88 -64.18 15.61
N PRO A 7 38.97 -65.06 14.61
CA PRO A 7 38.47 -64.78 13.25
C PRO A 7 36.93 -64.77 13.12
N SER A 8 36.19 -65.11 14.18
CA SER A 8 34.72 -65.15 14.21
C SER A 8 34.04 -63.77 14.22
N LEU A 9 34.73 -62.73 14.69
CA LEU A 9 34.18 -61.36 14.74
C LEU A 9 34.27 -60.62 13.41
N SER A 10 35.18 -61.03 12.51
CA SER A 10 35.26 -60.48 11.15
C SER A 10 34.08 -60.91 10.26
N LEU A 11 33.54 -62.11 10.51
CA LEU A 11 32.41 -62.65 9.76
C LEU A 11 31.07 -62.02 10.17
N ILE A 12 30.94 -61.56 11.42
CA ILE A 12 29.75 -60.87 11.92
C ILE A 12 29.67 -59.45 11.34
N PHE A 13 30.79 -58.75 11.22
CA PHE A 13 30.83 -57.41 10.62
C PHE A 13 30.57 -57.43 9.10
N LEU A 14 31.04 -58.49 8.41
CA LEU A 14 30.73 -58.70 6.99
C LEU A 14 29.31 -59.24 6.73
N ARG A 15 28.67 -59.91 7.70
CA ARG A 15 27.25 -60.31 7.60
C ARG A 15 26.27 -59.18 7.87
N PHE A 16 26.62 -58.20 8.72
CA PHE A 16 25.74 -57.06 8.98
C PHE A 16 25.67 -56.09 7.79
N ASN A 17 26.78 -55.92 7.05
CA ASN A 17 26.79 -55.09 5.84
C ASN A 17 26.14 -55.78 4.62
N LYS A 18 26.00 -57.11 4.60
CA LYS A 18 25.37 -57.84 3.50
C LYS A 18 23.84 -57.96 3.62
N MET A 19 23.27 -57.65 4.79
CA MET A 19 21.82 -57.59 5.02
C MET A 19 21.19 -56.23 4.71
N ILE A 20 22.01 -55.23 4.36
CA ILE A 20 21.56 -53.89 3.91
C ILE A 20 21.48 -53.83 2.37
N SER A 21 21.98 -54.84 1.66
CA SER A 21 22.08 -54.83 0.18
C SER A 21 20.94 -55.56 -0.56
N SER A 22 19.94 -56.10 0.13
CA SER A 22 18.83 -56.87 -0.49
C SER A 22 17.45 -56.25 -0.25
N SER A 23 17.34 -54.92 -0.36
CA SER A 23 16.07 -54.19 -0.44
C SER A 23 16.11 -53.12 -1.53
N LEU A 24 16.76 -53.43 -2.65
CA LEU A 24 16.58 -52.69 -3.89
C LEU A 24 15.25 -53.15 -4.52
N PHE A 25 14.36 -52.19 -4.78
CA PHE A 25 12.96 -52.29 -5.27
C PHE A 25 11.94 -52.78 -4.21
N LEU A 26 10.90 -52.04 -3.77
CA LEU A 26 10.22 -50.85 -4.25
C LEU A 26 9.92 -49.91 -3.06
N TRP A 27 10.24 -48.61 -3.17
CA TRP A 27 9.48 -47.58 -2.44
C TRP A 27 8.13 -47.41 -3.17
N ALA A 28 7.28 -48.43 -3.08
CA ALA A 28 5.90 -48.32 -3.54
C ALA A 28 5.09 -47.75 -2.37
N ILE A 29 4.40 -46.65 -2.61
CA ILE A 29 3.41 -46.14 -1.68
C ILE A 29 2.40 -47.27 -1.45
N LYS A 30 2.32 -47.78 -0.21
CA LYS A 30 1.34 -48.81 0.15
C LYS A 30 -0.06 -48.21 0.04
N HIS A 31 -1.01 -48.89 -0.59
CA HIS A 31 -2.41 -48.43 -0.77
C HIS A 31 -2.56 -47.08 -1.51
N ASN A 32 -3.78 -46.54 -1.49
CA ASN A 32 -4.13 -45.21 -1.98
C ASN A 32 -3.72 -44.12 -0.98
N ASN A 33 -2.42 -43.97 -0.74
CA ASN A 33 -1.86 -42.92 0.10
C ASN A 33 -1.39 -41.71 -0.74
N GLN A 34 -1.38 -40.53 -0.14
CA GLN A 34 -0.97 -39.30 -0.81
C GLN A 34 0.49 -39.40 -1.30
N ILE A 35 0.73 -38.98 -2.55
CA ILE A 35 2.08 -38.90 -3.11
C ILE A 35 2.88 -37.85 -2.34
N LEU A 36 3.87 -38.31 -1.57
CA LEU A 36 4.72 -37.45 -0.74
C LEU A 36 5.84 -36.84 -1.60
N ASN A 37 5.88 -35.52 -1.72
CA ASN A 37 7.01 -34.80 -2.34
C ASN A 37 8.00 -34.31 -1.28
N GLN A 38 8.77 -35.22 -0.70
CA GLN A 38 9.78 -34.91 0.33
C GLN A 38 11.11 -34.49 -0.29
N HIS A 39 11.63 -33.34 0.12
CA HIS A 39 12.84 -32.74 -0.44
C HIS A 39 14.11 -33.09 0.37
N PHE A 40 14.25 -34.36 0.75
CA PHE A 40 15.39 -34.87 1.56
C PHE A 40 16.46 -35.59 0.73
N ARG A 41 16.45 -35.42 -0.60
CA ARG A 41 17.38 -36.09 -1.54
C ARG A 41 18.79 -35.48 -1.59
N LYS A 42 18.99 -34.32 -0.96
CA LYS A 42 20.31 -33.68 -0.81
C LYS A 42 20.84 -33.96 0.59
N ASP A 43 22.14 -33.74 0.80
CA ASP A 43 22.75 -33.81 2.13
C ASP A 43 22.23 -32.67 3.04
N TRP A 44 21.07 -32.91 3.64
CA TRP A 44 20.34 -31.97 4.51
C TRP A 44 20.76 -32.14 5.97
N GLN A 45 21.20 -33.32 6.37
CA GLN A 45 21.60 -33.65 7.75
C GLN A 45 22.75 -32.76 8.22
N ARG A 46 23.71 -32.43 7.34
CA ARG A 46 24.79 -31.47 7.65
C ARG A 46 24.34 -30.02 7.87
N ARG A 47 23.13 -29.65 7.41
CA ARG A 47 22.60 -28.27 7.44
C ARG A 47 21.39 -28.10 8.35
N VAL A 48 21.22 -29.02 9.30
CA VAL A 48 20.17 -28.93 10.31
C VAL A 48 20.52 -27.80 11.29
N ARG A 49 19.68 -26.77 11.31
CA ARG A 49 19.75 -25.70 12.32
C ARG A 49 18.87 -26.07 13.51
N VAL A 50 19.51 -26.33 14.65
CA VAL A 50 18.82 -26.51 15.94
C VAL A 50 18.68 -25.16 16.65
N HIS A 51 17.61 -24.97 17.43
CA HIS A 51 17.25 -23.71 18.09
C HIS A 51 17.46 -23.71 19.61
N PHE A 52 18.43 -24.47 20.12
CA PHE A 52 18.75 -24.51 21.55
C PHE A 52 19.31 -23.17 22.08
N ASP A 53 19.85 -22.33 21.21
CA ASP A 53 20.35 -20.99 21.54
C ASP A 53 19.25 -19.93 21.68
N GLN A 54 17.98 -20.27 21.39
CA GLN A 54 16.86 -19.34 21.41
C GLN A 54 16.69 -18.60 22.76
N PRO A 55 16.68 -19.25 23.94
CA PRO A 55 16.59 -18.55 25.23
C PRO A 55 17.79 -17.63 25.50
N GLY A 56 19.02 -18.12 25.26
CA GLY A 56 20.23 -17.29 25.41
C GLY A 56 20.22 -16.07 24.49
N ARG A 57 19.76 -16.22 23.24
CA ARG A 57 19.60 -15.11 22.29
C ARG A 57 18.47 -14.14 22.69
N LYS A 58 17.43 -14.60 23.40
CA LYS A 58 16.39 -13.72 23.97
C LYS A 58 16.98 -12.88 25.10
N HIS A 59 17.74 -13.48 26.01
CA HIS A 59 18.42 -12.78 27.11
C HIS A 59 19.38 -11.72 26.60
N ARG A 60 20.32 -12.09 25.73
CA ARG A 60 21.30 -11.17 25.12
C ARG A 60 20.63 -9.98 24.42
N ARG A 61 19.53 -10.22 23.69
CA ARG A 61 18.76 -9.14 23.06
C ARG A 61 18.05 -8.24 24.07
N ARG A 62 17.67 -8.75 25.25
CA ARG A 62 17.07 -7.95 26.33
C ARG A 62 18.13 -7.03 26.93
N GLU A 63 19.28 -7.57 27.32
CA GLU A 63 20.40 -6.79 27.87
C GLU A 63 20.86 -5.71 26.92
N ALA A 64 21.05 -6.04 25.63
CA ALA A 64 21.41 -5.04 24.62
C ALA A 64 20.38 -3.91 24.48
N ARG A 65 19.07 -4.21 24.65
CA ARG A 65 18.03 -3.17 24.65
C ARG A 65 18.08 -2.32 25.91
N LEU A 66 18.36 -2.90 27.07
CA LEU A 66 18.51 -2.18 28.34
C LEU A 66 19.74 -1.26 28.31
N ALA A 67 20.89 -1.80 27.88
CA ALA A 67 22.12 -1.04 27.71
C ALA A 67 21.93 0.12 26.71
N LYS A 68 21.24 -0.14 25.58
CA LYS A 68 20.88 0.91 24.63
C LYS A 68 19.99 1.97 25.26
N ALA A 69 18.98 1.58 26.05
CA ALA A 69 18.09 2.53 26.71
C ALA A 69 18.84 3.42 27.71
N ALA A 70 19.71 2.84 28.54
CA ALA A 70 20.54 3.57 29.49
C ALA A 70 21.48 4.57 28.78
N ALA A 71 22.17 4.15 27.71
CA ALA A 71 23.07 5.01 26.94
C ALA A 71 22.37 6.16 26.18
N VAL A 72 21.06 6.03 25.98
CA VAL A 72 20.24 6.94 25.17
C VAL A 72 19.44 7.89 26.08
N ALA A 73 19.24 7.59 27.37
CA ALA A 73 18.51 8.44 28.30
C ALA A 73 19.02 9.89 28.27
N PRO A 74 18.14 10.91 28.29
CA PRO A 74 16.69 10.87 28.54
C PRO A 74 15.79 10.66 27.30
N ARG A 75 16.35 10.56 26.08
CA ARG A 75 15.51 10.40 24.87
C ARG A 75 14.87 9.00 24.80
N PRO A 76 13.69 8.85 24.19
CA PRO A 76 13.13 7.54 23.87
C PRO A 76 14.03 6.74 22.92
N VAL A 77 13.99 5.41 23.00
CA VAL A 77 14.87 4.51 22.20
C VAL A 77 14.58 4.55 20.69
N ASP A 78 13.33 4.83 20.34
CA ASP A 78 12.81 4.78 18.98
C ASP A 78 12.55 6.17 18.41
N LYS A 79 12.69 6.31 17.09
CA LYS A 79 12.31 7.52 16.34
C LYS A 79 10.83 7.50 15.96
N LEU A 80 10.19 8.67 15.87
CA LEU A 80 8.83 8.79 15.33
C LEU A 80 8.80 8.36 13.86
N ARG A 81 7.82 7.52 13.52
CA ARG A 81 7.59 7.02 12.16
C ARG A 81 6.18 7.44 11.68
N PRO A 82 5.99 7.68 10.37
CA PRO A 82 4.71 8.08 9.82
C PRO A 82 3.74 6.90 9.73
N VAL A 83 2.48 7.25 9.54
CA VAL A 83 1.35 6.38 9.27
C VAL A 83 1.29 6.12 7.77
N VAL A 84 1.46 4.86 7.35
CA VAL A 84 1.52 4.47 5.93
C VAL A 84 0.61 3.28 5.66
N ARG A 85 -0.15 3.35 4.55
CA ARG A 85 -0.99 2.26 4.04
C ARG A 85 -0.13 1.19 3.34
N CYS A 86 -0.52 -0.07 3.46
CA CYS A 86 0.16 -1.15 2.73
C CYS A 86 -0.15 -1.09 1.21
N PRO A 87 0.79 -1.48 0.33
CA PRO A 87 0.69 -1.17 -1.11
C PRO A 87 -0.25 -2.08 -1.91
N THR A 88 -0.52 -3.32 -1.48
CA THR A 88 -1.29 -4.28 -2.28
C THR A 88 -2.79 -4.20 -1.99
N VAL A 89 -3.61 -4.59 -2.97
CA VAL A 89 -5.08 -4.62 -2.85
C VAL A 89 -5.55 -5.42 -1.62
N LYS A 90 -4.87 -6.53 -1.30
CA LYS A 90 -5.19 -7.37 -0.14
C LYS A 90 -4.99 -6.65 1.20
N TYR A 91 -4.01 -5.74 1.30
CA TYR A 91 -3.59 -5.14 2.56
C TYR A 91 -3.81 -3.63 2.66
N ASN A 92 -4.32 -2.97 1.61
CA ASN A 92 -4.50 -1.51 1.57
C ASN A 92 -5.35 -0.95 2.73
N ARG A 93 -6.28 -1.73 3.27
CA ARG A 93 -7.11 -1.36 4.43
C ARG A 93 -6.30 -1.25 5.72
N ARG A 94 -5.14 -1.92 5.80
CA ARG A 94 -4.27 -1.91 6.97
C ARG A 94 -3.24 -0.79 6.89
N VAL A 95 -2.96 -0.22 8.05
CA VAL A 95 -1.96 0.82 8.27
C VAL A 95 -0.80 0.25 9.07
N ARG A 96 0.40 0.78 8.83
CA ARG A 96 1.62 0.40 9.53
C ARG A 96 2.53 1.60 9.72
N ALA A 97 3.56 1.42 10.56
CA ALA A 97 4.66 2.36 10.63
C ALA A 97 5.46 2.35 9.30
N GLY A 98 5.63 3.53 8.70
CA GLY A 98 6.43 3.73 7.50
C GLY A 98 7.94 3.73 7.78
N ARG A 99 8.76 4.15 6.79
CA ARG A 99 10.21 4.31 6.97
C ARG A 99 10.57 5.62 7.67
N GLY A 100 9.98 6.71 7.19
CA GLY A 100 10.18 8.07 7.67
C GLY A 100 9.25 9.05 6.95
N PHE A 101 9.11 10.24 7.49
CA PHE A 101 8.31 11.33 6.95
C PHE A 101 8.92 11.87 5.66
N THR A 102 8.04 12.32 4.77
CA THR A 102 8.41 13.00 3.53
C THR A 102 8.86 14.43 3.79
N LEU A 103 9.56 15.02 2.83
CA LEU A 103 9.94 16.43 2.89
C LEU A 103 8.73 17.37 2.84
N ALA A 104 7.65 16.96 2.14
CA ALA A 104 6.42 17.74 2.04
C ALA A 104 5.67 17.81 3.38
N GLU A 105 5.50 16.67 4.06
CA GLU A 105 4.90 16.62 5.41
C GLU A 105 5.68 17.48 6.42
N LEU A 106 7.02 17.40 6.38
CA LEU A 106 7.88 18.20 7.26
C LEU A 106 7.77 19.70 6.98
N LYS A 107 7.67 20.09 5.70
CA LYS A 107 7.50 21.49 5.30
C LYS A 107 6.19 22.06 5.82
N GLU A 108 5.10 21.30 5.70
CA GLU A 108 3.78 21.71 6.17
C GLU A 108 3.67 21.73 7.71
N ALA A 109 4.38 20.83 8.40
CA ALA A 109 4.52 20.86 9.86
C ALA A 109 5.49 21.96 10.38
N GLY A 110 6.17 22.69 9.50
CA GLY A 110 7.14 23.73 9.87
C GLY A 110 8.42 23.18 10.51
N ILE A 111 8.82 21.94 10.19
CA ILE A 111 10.02 21.29 10.74
C ILE A 111 11.09 21.20 9.64
N PRO A 112 12.26 21.84 9.79
CA PRO A 112 13.31 21.74 8.79
C PRO A 112 13.97 20.35 8.79
N LYS A 113 14.29 19.84 7.59
CA LYS A 113 14.77 18.46 7.37
C LYS A 113 15.96 18.04 8.24
N LYS A 114 16.89 18.97 8.51
CA LYS A 114 18.11 18.71 9.29
C LYS A 114 17.80 18.57 10.79
N LEU A 115 16.86 19.37 11.30
CA LEU A 115 16.45 19.32 12.71
C LEU A 115 15.55 18.11 13.01
N ALA A 116 14.79 17.63 12.02
CA ALA A 116 13.91 16.48 12.22
C ALA A 116 14.67 15.24 12.77
N SER A 117 15.80 14.88 12.16
CA SER A 117 16.57 13.70 12.59
C SER A 117 17.21 13.85 13.97
N THR A 118 17.59 15.08 14.37
CA THR A 118 18.19 15.36 15.68
C THR A 118 17.16 15.30 16.80
N ILE A 119 15.93 15.72 16.52
CA ILE A 119 14.81 15.73 17.46
C ILE A 119 14.17 14.33 17.61
N GLY A 120 14.56 13.35 16.79
CA GLY A 120 14.04 11.98 16.88
C GLY A 120 12.91 11.66 15.89
N ILE A 121 12.78 12.44 14.82
CA ILE A 121 11.84 12.18 13.72
C ILE A 121 12.59 11.46 12.58
N ALA A 122 12.06 10.32 12.10
CA ALA A 122 12.66 9.61 10.97
C ALA A 122 12.28 10.30 9.65
N VAL A 123 13.25 10.55 8.77
CA VAL A 123 13.03 11.21 7.47
C VAL A 123 13.28 10.23 6.33
N ASP A 124 12.41 10.20 5.33
CA ASP A 124 12.55 9.41 4.12
C ASP A 124 12.35 10.29 2.87
N HIS A 125 13.46 10.66 2.23
CA HIS A 125 13.46 11.55 1.06
C HIS A 125 12.93 10.88 -0.22
N ARG A 126 12.78 9.56 -0.23
CA ARG A 126 12.33 8.80 -1.42
C ARG A 126 10.81 8.68 -1.53
N ARG A 127 10.08 8.84 -0.42
CA ARG A 127 8.63 8.67 -0.42
C ARG A 127 7.96 9.95 -0.95
N VAL A 128 6.96 9.75 -1.81
CA VAL A 128 6.13 10.79 -2.39
C VAL A 128 4.71 10.65 -1.84
N ASN A 129 4.01 11.76 -1.63
CA ASN A 129 2.63 11.76 -1.18
C ASN A 129 1.70 11.81 -2.40
N TYR A 130 0.82 10.81 -2.50
CA TYR A 130 -0.16 10.70 -3.58
C TYR A 130 -1.55 11.23 -3.18
N SER A 131 -1.90 11.15 -1.90
CA SER A 131 -3.20 11.57 -1.38
C SER A 131 -3.06 12.65 -0.32
N LYS A 132 -3.98 13.63 -0.36
CA LYS A 132 -4.05 14.73 0.61
C LYS A 132 -4.39 14.23 2.02
N GLU A 133 -5.28 13.26 2.14
CA GLU A 133 -5.66 12.66 3.44
C GLU A 133 -4.45 12.10 4.20
N SER A 134 -3.55 11.41 3.49
CA SER A 134 -2.35 10.84 4.12
C SER A 134 -1.34 11.89 4.54
N LEU A 135 -1.29 13.02 3.83
CA LEU A 135 -0.47 14.17 4.15
C LEU A 135 -0.97 14.81 5.45
N VAL A 136 -2.27 15.12 5.53
CA VAL A 136 -2.91 15.74 6.71
C VAL A 136 -2.72 14.87 7.95
N ALA A 137 -3.06 13.58 7.88
CA ALA A 137 -2.92 12.67 9.02
C ALA A 137 -1.47 12.57 9.55
N ASN A 138 -0.48 12.66 8.67
CA ASN A 138 0.94 12.62 9.06
C ASN A 138 1.44 13.98 9.58
N VAL A 139 0.93 15.10 9.06
CA VAL A 139 1.21 16.44 9.56
C VAL A 139 0.65 16.62 10.96
N ASP A 140 -0.58 16.18 11.22
CA ASP A 140 -1.20 16.23 12.55
C ASP A 140 -0.41 15.38 13.54
N ARG A 141 0.01 14.18 13.12
CA ARG A 141 0.92 13.34 13.92
C ARG A 141 2.25 14.01 14.25
N LEU A 142 2.80 14.82 13.34
CA LEU A 142 4.02 15.58 13.59
C LEU A 142 3.78 16.73 14.58
N LYS A 143 2.64 17.43 14.46
CA LYS A 143 2.23 18.48 15.39
C LYS A 143 2.00 17.92 16.80
N ASP A 144 1.29 16.81 16.91
CA ASP A 144 1.06 16.10 18.18
C ASP A 144 2.37 15.69 18.84
N TYR A 145 3.32 15.16 18.05
CA TYR A 145 4.63 14.81 18.57
C TYR A 145 5.42 16.03 19.04
N LYS A 146 5.38 17.13 18.28
CA LYS A 146 6.06 18.38 18.64
C LYS A 146 5.48 18.99 19.92
N ALA A 147 4.16 18.93 20.11
CA ALA A 147 3.51 19.42 21.32
C ALA A 147 3.89 18.62 22.58
N ARG A 148 4.18 17.32 22.45
CA ARG A 148 4.58 16.43 23.56
C ARG A 148 6.09 16.36 23.78
N LEU A 149 6.88 16.97 22.89
CA LEU A 149 8.33 16.88 22.94
C LEU A 149 8.88 17.94 23.89
N ILE A 150 9.65 17.49 24.89
CA ILE A 150 10.47 18.37 25.72
C ILE A 150 11.89 18.38 25.14
N LEU A 151 12.36 19.55 24.68
CA LEU A 151 13.69 19.71 24.10
C LEU A 151 14.64 20.33 25.10
N PHE A 152 15.69 19.57 25.47
CA PHE A 152 16.73 20.04 26.37
C PHE A 152 17.68 21.03 25.67
N PRO A 153 18.07 22.13 26.35
CA PRO A 153 19.09 23.03 25.82
C PRO A 153 20.44 22.32 25.73
N ARG A 154 21.23 22.66 24.70
CA ARG A 154 22.55 22.05 24.48
C ARG A 154 23.56 22.39 25.58
N LYS A 155 23.44 23.58 26.17
CA LYS A 155 24.22 24.04 27.32
C LYS A 155 23.25 24.28 28.47
N SER A 156 23.56 23.74 29.64
CA SER A 156 22.75 23.96 30.85
C SER A 156 22.63 25.45 31.14
N GLY A 157 21.40 25.93 31.39
CA GLY A 157 21.11 27.33 31.72
C GLY A 157 20.99 28.27 30.53
N GLN A 158 21.36 27.86 29.31
CA GLN A 158 21.22 28.67 28.10
C GLN A 158 20.09 28.16 27.22
N PHE A 159 18.89 28.74 27.39
CA PHE A 159 17.70 28.40 26.61
C PHE A 159 17.65 29.20 25.32
N LYS A 160 17.48 28.52 24.18
CA LYS A 160 17.26 29.13 22.86
C LYS A 160 15.78 29.04 22.49
N LYS A 161 15.39 29.75 21.42
CA LYS A 161 14.01 29.84 20.92
C LYS A 161 13.29 28.50 20.63
N LEU A 162 14.03 27.41 20.46
CA LEU A 162 13.47 26.08 20.15
C LEU A 162 13.45 25.13 21.36
N ASP A 163 14.06 25.54 22.48
CA ASP A 163 14.16 24.71 23.68
C ASP A 163 12.90 24.86 24.55
N SER A 164 12.64 23.87 25.39
CA SER A 164 11.54 23.90 26.36
C SER A 164 11.79 24.86 27.51
N SER A 165 10.75 25.20 28.27
CA SER A 165 10.85 26.07 29.45
C SER A 165 11.76 25.46 30.52
N ALA A 166 12.35 26.30 31.37
CA ALA A 166 13.27 25.84 32.42
C ALA A 166 12.60 24.88 33.42
N GLU A 167 11.31 25.08 33.68
CA GLU A 167 10.48 24.27 34.58
C GLU A 167 10.19 22.88 34.01
N GLU A 168 9.85 22.76 32.74
CA GLU A 168 9.65 21.45 32.08
C GLU A 168 10.95 20.64 32.06
N VAL A 169 12.07 21.32 31.84
CA VAL A 169 13.39 20.71 31.80
C VAL A 169 13.84 20.23 33.18
N SER A 170 13.57 21.00 34.25
CA SER A 170 13.90 20.60 35.62
C SER A 170 13.00 19.46 36.10
N ALA A 171 11.69 19.53 35.82
CA ALA A 171 10.74 18.46 36.11
C ALA A 171 11.11 17.15 35.40
N ALA A 172 11.52 17.22 34.13
CA ALA A 172 12.01 16.06 33.41
C ALA A 172 13.29 15.49 34.04
N LYS A 173 14.28 16.33 34.37
CA LYS A 173 15.51 15.87 35.05
C LYS A 173 15.23 15.20 36.39
N ALA A 174 14.35 15.77 37.20
CA ALA A 174 13.97 15.21 38.49
C ALA A 174 13.31 13.83 38.32
N ALA A 175 12.39 13.69 37.36
CA ALA A 175 11.72 12.43 37.08
C ALA A 175 12.65 11.34 36.54
N PHE A 176 13.69 11.70 35.78
CA PHE A 176 14.71 10.74 35.33
C PHE A 176 15.77 10.42 36.40
N ALA A 177 15.98 11.29 37.38
CA ALA A 177 16.92 11.09 38.49
C ALA A 177 16.32 10.26 39.64
N ALA A 178 14.99 10.27 39.81
CA ALA A 178 14.31 9.42 40.79
C ALA A 178 14.42 7.95 40.39
N GLU A 179 15.15 7.15 41.18
CA GLU A 179 15.31 5.72 40.97
C GLU A 179 13.95 5.01 40.96
N GLY A 180 13.57 4.52 39.78
CA GLY A 180 12.55 3.48 39.65
C GLY A 180 11.25 3.86 38.96
N LYS A 181 10.96 5.14 38.71
CA LYS A 181 9.68 5.54 38.10
C LYS A 181 9.86 6.61 37.04
N THR A 182 10.13 6.18 35.80
CA THR A 182 9.78 6.92 34.58
C THR A 182 8.24 6.98 34.42
N GLU A 183 7.51 7.29 35.48
CA GLU A 183 6.06 7.44 35.48
C GLU A 183 5.76 8.79 34.84
N GLY A 184 5.10 8.78 33.67
CA GLY A 184 4.78 9.98 32.89
C GLY A 184 5.68 10.23 31.66
N TYR A 185 6.92 9.71 31.64
CA TYR A 185 7.84 9.88 30.50
C TYR A 185 7.95 8.64 29.60
N ALA A 186 8.00 8.88 28.29
CA ALA A 186 7.94 7.83 27.30
C ALA A 186 9.28 7.09 27.11
N THR A 187 9.32 5.79 27.37
CA THR A 187 10.48 4.95 27.01
C THR A 187 10.53 4.66 25.49
N ARG A 188 9.38 4.66 24.82
CA ARG A 188 9.24 4.43 23.37
C ARG A 188 8.25 5.42 22.74
N ALA A 189 8.66 6.11 21.68
CA ALA A 189 7.80 7.03 20.93
C ALA A 189 6.58 6.33 20.27
N ASN A 190 6.75 5.08 19.84
CA ASN A 190 5.62 4.32 19.26
C ASN A 190 4.57 3.91 20.29
N ALA A 191 4.93 3.86 21.58
CA ALA A 191 3.98 3.53 22.64
C ALA A 191 3.09 4.72 22.98
N THR A 192 3.61 5.95 22.92
CA THR A 192 2.82 7.17 23.19
C THR A 192 1.94 7.62 22.04
N LEU A 193 2.38 7.38 20.81
CA LEU A 193 1.62 7.67 19.59
C LEU A 193 1.39 6.36 18.82
N PRO A 194 0.56 5.44 19.32
CA PRO A 194 0.34 4.16 18.66
C PRO A 194 -0.36 4.35 17.32
N ILE A 195 0.07 3.61 16.31
CA ILE A 195 -0.62 3.53 15.02
C ILE A 195 -1.67 2.44 15.16
N LYS A 196 -2.91 2.85 15.41
CA LYS A 196 -4.05 1.93 15.51
C LYS A 196 -4.62 1.68 14.12
N ASN A 197 -4.98 0.43 13.86
CA ASN A 197 -5.86 0.10 12.76
C ASN A 197 -7.29 0.22 13.27
N LEU A 198 -8.21 0.66 12.42
CA LEU A 198 -9.63 0.69 12.76
C LEU A 198 -10.07 -0.70 13.24
N ALA A 199 -10.68 -0.74 14.41
CA ALA A 199 -11.21 -1.98 14.96
C ALA A 199 -12.45 -2.42 14.18
N ALA A 200 -12.82 -3.71 14.26
CA ALA A 200 -14.04 -4.20 13.61
C ALA A 200 -15.29 -3.50 14.15
N GLU A 201 -15.31 -3.19 15.45
CA GLU A 201 -16.37 -2.46 16.14
C GLU A 201 -16.56 -1.05 15.57
N GLU A 202 -15.46 -0.32 15.33
CA GLU A 202 -15.51 1.01 14.70
C GLU A 202 -15.91 0.96 13.22
N ALA A 203 -15.74 -0.20 12.56
CA ALA A 203 -16.08 -0.39 11.16
C ALA A 203 -17.54 -0.83 10.94
N VAL A 204 -18.18 -1.40 11.96
CA VAL A 204 -19.58 -1.82 11.92
C VAL A 204 -20.41 -0.74 12.60
N THR A 205 -21.04 0.10 11.79
CA THR A 205 -22.02 1.07 12.27
C THR A 205 -23.41 0.46 12.13
N GLU A 206 -24.19 0.49 13.21
CA GLU A 206 -25.60 0.13 13.17
C GLU A 206 -26.36 1.29 12.54
N ILE A 207 -26.84 1.08 11.32
CA ILE A 207 -27.67 2.04 10.59
C ILE A 207 -29.09 1.48 10.60
N LYS A 208 -30.08 2.31 10.94
CA LYS A 208 -31.49 1.93 10.83
C LYS A 208 -31.81 1.60 9.38
N ARG A 209 -32.67 0.61 9.16
CA ARG A 209 -33.02 0.12 7.82
C ARG A 209 -33.56 1.23 6.91
N ASP A 210 -34.19 2.25 7.49
CA ASP A 210 -34.79 3.39 6.77
C ASP A 210 -33.76 4.45 6.34
N ASP A 211 -32.62 4.53 7.02
CA ASP A 211 -31.50 5.45 6.71
C ASP A 211 -30.48 4.82 5.73
N LEU A 212 -30.72 3.57 5.32
CA LEU A 212 -29.87 2.90 4.34
C LEU A 212 -30.06 3.59 2.98
N PRO A 213 -28.99 4.08 2.32
CA PRO A 213 -29.13 4.60 0.96
C PRO A 213 -29.76 3.51 0.09
N LYS A 214 -30.77 3.88 -0.72
CA LYS A 214 -31.40 2.95 -1.68
C LYS A 214 -30.28 2.25 -2.44
N GLY A 215 -30.11 0.95 -2.18
CA GLY A 215 -29.03 0.16 -2.76
C GLY A 215 -29.09 0.28 -4.28
N GLU A 216 -27.93 0.34 -4.94
CA GLU A 216 -27.90 0.38 -6.40
C GLU A 216 -28.62 -0.85 -6.97
N GLU A 217 -29.77 -0.65 -7.61
CA GLU A 217 -30.69 -1.71 -8.06
C GLU A 217 -30.02 -2.73 -9.01
N ALA A 218 -28.91 -2.35 -9.65
CA ALA A 218 -28.20 -3.18 -10.63
C ALA A 218 -26.66 -3.27 -10.40
N ALA A 219 -26.21 -3.37 -9.14
CA ALA A 219 -24.77 -3.43 -8.81
C ALA A 219 -23.99 -4.51 -9.59
N TYR A 220 -24.56 -5.70 -9.77
CA TYR A 220 -23.93 -6.77 -10.54
C TYR A 220 -23.74 -6.40 -12.03
N ARG A 221 -24.77 -5.82 -12.66
CA ARG A 221 -24.72 -5.39 -14.07
C ARG A 221 -23.67 -4.30 -14.24
N ARG A 222 -23.63 -3.32 -13.35
CA ARG A 222 -22.61 -2.26 -13.34
C ARG A 222 -21.19 -2.80 -13.27
N LEU A 223 -20.93 -3.79 -12.42
CA LEU A 223 -19.61 -4.44 -12.33
C LEU A 223 -19.23 -5.15 -13.63
N ARG A 224 -20.19 -5.76 -14.33
CA ARG A 224 -19.97 -6.42 -15.64
C ARG A 224 -19.71 -5.41 -16.75
N GLU A 225 -20.47 -4.32 -16.77
CA GLU A 225 -20.29 -3.21 -17.72
C GLU A 225 -18.92 -2.55 -17.52
N ALA A 226 -18.52 -2.22 -16.29
CA ALA A 226 -17.20 -1.66 -15.99
C ALA A 226 -16.04 -2.58 -16.42
N ARG A 227 -16.18 -3.90 -16.21
CA ARG A 227 -15.20 -4.90 -16.72
C ARG A 227 -15.16 -4.92 -18.25
N SER A 228 -16.32 -4.82 -18.91
CA SER A 228 -16.45 -4.79 -20.38
C SER A 228 -15.83 -3.51 -20.95
N GLU A 229 -16.11 -2.36 -20.35
CA GLU A 229 -15.51 -1.06 -20.70
C GLU A 229 -13.99 -1.08 -20.57
N ALA A 230 -13.46 -1.55 -19.44
CA ALA A 230 -12.02 -1.66 -19.23
C ALA A 230 -11.35 -2.59 -20.26
N ARG A 231 -11.99 -3.72 -20.59
CA ARG A 231 -11.50 -4.68 -21.59
C ARG A 231 -11.54 -4.11 -23.02
N HIS A 232 -12.61 -3.40 -23.38
CA HIS A 232 -12.86 -2.96 -24.75
C HIS A 232 -12.50 -1.51 -25.03
N LYS A 233 -11.93 -0.77 -24.07
CA LYS A 233 -11.54 0.64 -24.21
C LYS A 233 -10.71 0.91 -25.47
N GLY A 234 -9.60 0.20 -25.66
CA GLY A 234 -8.73 0.41 -26.82
C GLY A 234 -9.39 0.04 -28.16
N ILE A 235 -10.23 -0.99 -28.19
CA ILE A 235 -10.98 -1.37 -29.40
C ILE A 235 -12.01 -0.30 -29.75
N ARG A 236 -12.73 0.23 -28.75
CA ARG A 236 -13.73 1.28 -28.93
C ARG A 236 -13.07 2.59 -29.38
N GLU A 237 -11.94 2.98 -28.79
CA GLU A 237 -11.14 4.14 -29.20
C GLU A 237 -10.63 3.99 -30.64
N LYS A 238 -10.13 2.81 -31.01
CA LYS A 238 -9.71 2.51 -32.40
C LYS A 238 -10.88 2.61 -33.37
N ARG A 239 -12.05 2.04 -33.03
CA ARG A 239 -13.26 2.15 -33.86
C ARG A 239 -13.77 3.58 -33.96
N ALA A 240 -13.73 4.36 -32.87
CA ALA A 240 -14.13 5.77 -32.87
C ALA A 240 -13.20 6.61 -33.76
N ARG A 241 -11.89 6.33 -33.76
CA ARG A 241 -10.91 7.00 -34.63
C ARG A 241 -11.06 6.63 -36.10
N LEU A 242 -11.38 5.36 -36.39
CA LEU A 242 -11.58 4.85 -37.75
C LEU A 242 -12.97 5.13 -38.31
N ARG A 243 -13.93 5.50 -37.45
CA ARG A 243 -15.27 5.87 -37.88
C ARG A 243 -15.14 7.17 -38.68
N PRO A 244 -15.44 7.17 -39.99
CA PRO A 244 -15.42 8.40 -40.77
C PRO A 244 -16.34 9.41 -40.09
N ARG A 245 -15.89 10.67 -40.01
CA ARG A 245 -16.70 11.80 -39.55
C ARG A 245 -17.85 11.90 -40.54
N ARG A 246 -18.97 11.20 -40.29
CA ARG A 246 -20.19 11.32 -41.09
C ARG A 246 -20.54 12.80 -41.09
N SER A 247 -20.25 13.49 -42.20
CA SER A 247 -20.95 14.70 -42.55
C SER A 247 -22.44 14.38 -42.49
N PRO A 248 -23.28 15.31 -41.97
CA PRO A 248 -24.72 15.12 -42.04
C PRO A 248 -25.10 14.77 -43.49
N PRO A 249 -26.09 13.89 -43.71
CA PRO A 249 -26.46 13.46 -45.05
C PRO A 249 -26.68 14.70 -45.93
N PRO A 250 -26.24 14.69 -47.20
CA PRO A 250 -26.51 15.81 -48.09
C PRO A 250 -28.03 16.03 -48.10
N ARG A 251 -28.48 17.23 -47.76
CA ARG A 251 -29.88 17.61 -47.97
C ARG A 251 -30.18 17.34 -49.45
N ASN A 252 -31.13 16.46 -49.71
CA ASN A 252 -31.52 16.10 -51.06
C ASN A 252 -31.87 17.38 -51.83
N LYS A 253 -31.44 17.49 -53.10
CA LYS A 253 -31.71 18.68 -53.94
C LYS A 253 -33.19 19.07 -54.02
N CYS A 254 -34.11 18.14 -53.71
CA CYS A 254 -35.54 18.39 -53.60
C CYS A 254 -35.91 19.40 -52.49
N ASP A 255 -35.17 19.44 -51.36
CA ASP A 255 -35.43 20.38 -50.27
C ASP A 255 -34.92 21.81 -50.61
N SER A 256 -33.90 21.93 -51.47
CA SER A 256 -33.42 23.23 -51.96
C SER A 256 -34.32 23.84 -53.04
N GLN A 257 -35.03 23.02 -53.83
CA GLN A 257 -36.00 23.53 -54.82
C GLN A 257 -37.29 24.03 -54.16
N LEU A 258 -37.74 23.39 -53.08
CA LEU A 258 -38.90 23.86 -52.29
C LEU A 258 -38.63 25.21 -51.61
N MET A 259 -37.39 25.50 -51.18
CA MET A 259 -37.03 26.81 -50.63
C MET A 259 -36.84 27.90 -51.70
N MET A 260 -36.41 27.57 -52.93
CA MET A 260 -36.30 28.53 -54.04
C MET A 260 -37.66 28.89 -54.65
N ILE A 261 -38.60 27.94 -54.73
CA ILE A 261 -39.97 28.24 -55.17
C ILE A 261 -40.71 29.07 -54.10
N GLY A 262 -40.46 28.79 -52.81
CA GLY A 262 -41.01 29.57 -51.70
C GLY A 262 -40.45 30.99 -51.54
N SER A 263 -39.25 31.29 -52.07
CA SER A 263 -38.68 32.64 -52.03
C SER A 263 -39.14 33.52 -53.20
N ILE A 264 -39.37 32.95 -54.39
CA ILE A 264 -39.86 33.68 -55.58
C ILE A 264 -41.31 34.14 -55.39
N PHE A 265 -42.15 33.38 -54.68
CA PHE A 265 -43.54 33.77 -54.40
C PHE A 265 -43.68 34.86 -53.32
N LYS A 266 -42.61 35.15 -52.56
CA LYS A 266 -42.57 36.18 -51.51
C LYS A 266 -41.94 37.50 -51.98
N SER A 267 -41.23 37.52 -53.10
CA SER A 267 -40.71 38.75 -53.72
C SER A 267 -41.64 39.16 -54.86
N GLY A 268 -42.63 40.01 -54.56
CA GLY A 268 -43.58 40.57 -55.52
C GLY A 268 -42.89 41.39 -56.61
N ILE A 269 -42.40 40.70 -57.64
CA ILE A 269 -41.77 41.29 -58.82
C ILE A 269 -42.68 40.97 -60.01
N SER A 270 -43.50 41.96 -60.39
CA SER A 270 -44.24 41.96 -61.64
C SER A 270 -43.27 42.24 -62.78
N VAL A 271 -43.09 41.30 -63.71
CA VAL A 271 -42.46 41.58 -65.00
C VAL A 271 -43.34 41.03 -66.11
N LEU A 272 -43.63 41.96 -67.03
CA LEU A 272 -44.45 41.87 -68.23
C LEU A 272 -44.43 40.51 -68.93
N TRP A 273 -45.63 40.02 -69.22
CA TRP A 273 -45.94 39.04 -70.25
C TRP A 273 -45.63 39.63 -71.64
N HIS A 274 -44.60 39.12 -72.33
CA HIS A 274 -44.59 39.04 -73.78
C HIS A 274 -43.99 37.70 -74.21
N GLY A 275 -44.71 37.03 -75.10
CA GLY A 275 -44.67 35.58 -75.27
C GLY A 275 -43.39 35.02 -75.88
N VAL A 276 -43.02 33.84 -75.40
CA VAL A 276 -42.73 32.62 -76.18
C VAL A 276 -42.97 31.45 -75.20
N ALA A 277 -43.79 30.47 -75.59
CA ALA A 277 -44.13 29.31 -74.76
C ALA A 277 -42.90 28.39 -74.54
N PRO A 278 -42.69 27.81 -73.33
CA PRO A 278 -41.60 26.88 -73.08
C PRO A 278 -42.03 25.43 -73.37
N LEU A 279 -41.34 24.76 -74.28
CA LEU A 279 -41.31 23.29 -74.33
C LEU A 279 -40.19 22.80 -73.42
N PHE A 280 -40.45 22.68 -72.11
CA PHE A 280 -39.60 21.89 -71.21
C PHE A 280 -40.24 20.52 -71.00
N SER A 281 -39.67 19.55 -71.72
CA SER A 281 -39.96 18.13 -71.61
C SER A 281 -39.76 17.67 -70.17
N ILE A 282 -40.83 17.13 -69.58
CA ILE A 282 -40.83 16.43 -68.30
C ILE A 282 -40.13 15.09 -68.53
N TYR A 283 -38.83 15.04 -68.24
CA TYR A 283 -38.19 13.76 -67.95
C TYR A 283 -38.40 13.44 -66.47
N LEU A 284 -39.45 12.66 -66.19
CA LEU A 284 -39.45 11.76 -65.03
C LEU A 284 -38.25 10.82 -65.20
N CYS A 285 -37.37 10.78 -64.19
CA CYS A 285 -36.44 9.68 -63.99
C CYS A 285 -36.78 9.04 -62.63
N PRO A 286 -36.64 7.70 -62.49
CA PRO A 286 -37.26 6.87 -61.46
C PRO A 286 -36.72 7.08 -60.04
#